data_AF-A0A6G2FMN0-F1
#
_entry.id   AF-A0A6G2FMN0-F1
#
_cell.length_a   1.000
_cell.length_b   1.000
_cell.length_c   1.000
_cell.angle_alpha   90.00
_cell.angle_beta   90.00
_cell.angle_gamma   90.00
#
_symmetry.space_group_name_H-M   'P 1'
#
loop_
_entity.id
_entity.type
_entity.pdbx_description
1 polymer ?
#
loop_
_entity_poly.entity_id
_entity_poly.type
_entity_poly.pdbx_seq_one_letter_code
_entity_poly.pdbx_strand_id
1 'polypeptide(L)'
;MEIGCAIGSVTINNTTHQAAFNAGNQLISFNGQALTYDANGNRLSDEKYNYAWDQADRLVGVTKKGENQPFVTYTYDEDNRRLSKKVNGQITNYHYDGDSIDVLYETDTNGQVLRHYIYSDDNIRLAMKSGKNTVY
;
A
#
# COMPACT_ATOMS: atom_id res chain seq x y z
N MET A 1 19.54 24.30 17.95
CA MET A 1 18.09 24.09 17.92
C MET A 1 17.89 22.58 17.89
N GLU A 2 17.57 21.99 19.04
CA GLU A 2 17.47 20.54 19.21
C GLU A 2 16.03 20.13 18.86
N ILE A 3 15.82 19.63 17.64
CA ILE A 3 14.51 19.12 17.24
C ILE A 3 14.46 17.67 17.75
N GLY A 4 14.11 17.52 19.03
CA GLY A 4 14.21 16.26 19.75
C GLY A 4 13.29 15.17 19.18
N CYS A 5 13.82 13.96 19.02
CA CYS A 5 13.01 12.75 18.84
C CYS A 5 12.01 12.61 20.00
N ALA A 6 10.75 12.29 19.71
CA ALA A 6 9.73 12.03 20.72
C ALA A 6 9.67 10.53 21.05
N ILE A 7 9.50 10.19 22.34
CA ILE A 7 9.26 8.82 22.81
C ILE A 7 7.89 8.80 23.49
N GLY A 8 7.05 7.84 23.12
CA GLY A 8 5.75 7.59 23.73
C GLY A 8 5.63 6.16 24.24
N SER A 9 4.88 5.94 25.31
CA SER A 9 4.53 4.61 25.79
C SER A 9 3.06 4.52 26.19
N VAL A 10 2.40 3.40 25.90
CA VAL A 10 1.03 3.12 26.32
C VAL A 10 0.92 1.70 26.85
N THR A 11 0.24 1.51 27.98
CA THR A 11 -0.02 0.17 28.52
C THR A 11 -1.45 -0.24 28.19
N ILE A 12 -1.58 -1.32 27.42
CA ILE A 12 -2.87 -1.91 27.02
C ILE A 12 -2.89 -3.34 27.55
N ASN A 13 -3.90 -3.70 28.34
CA ASN A 13 -4.03 -5.04 28.94
C ASN A 13 -2.72 -5.54 29.60
N ASN A 14 -2.11 -4.72 30.45
CA ASN A 14 -0.83 -4.97 31.13
C ASN A 14 0.39 -5.14 30.22
N THR A 15 0.26 -4.92 28.90
CA THR A 15 1.38 -4.91 27.96
C THR A 15 1.77 -3.47 27.67
N THR A 16 3.04 -3.12 27.94
CA THR A 16 3.57 -1.78 27.61
C THR A 16 4.05 -1.78 26.17
N HIS A 17 3.48 -0.90 25.37
CA HIS A 17 3.92 -0.59 24.01
C HIS A 17 4.76 0.69 24.02
N GLN A 18 5.86 0.69 23.30
CA GLN A 18 6.76 1.84 23.18
C GLN A 18 6.87 2.26 21.71
N ALA A 19 6.88 3.57 21.48
CA ALA A 19 7.04 4.17 20.16
C ALA A 19 8.10 5.27 20.24
N ALA A 20 8.96 5.34 19.22
CA ALA A 20 9.89 6.45 19.04
C ALA A 20 9.63 7.12 17.69
N PHE A 21 9.73 8.44 17.65
CA PHE A 21 9.49 9.26 16.48
C PHE A 21 10.67 10.17 16.20
N ASN A 22 10.95 10.44 14.93
CA ASN A 22 11.91 11.46 14.53
C ASN A 22 11.31 12.88 14.60
N ALA A 23 12.12 13.89 14.30
CA ALA A 23 11.73 15.29 14.25
C ALA A 23 10.58 15.61 13.26
N GLY A 24 10.40 14.78 12.23
CA GLY A 24 9.30 14.88 11.27
C GLY A 24 8.04 14.14 11.70
N ASN A 25 7.93 13.73 12.98
CA ASN A 25 6.85 12.92 13.52
C ASN A 25 6.64 11.57 12.81
N GLN A 26 7.69 11.02 12.20
CA GLN A 26 7.65 9.68 11.61
C GLN A 26 8.03 8.63 12.67
N LEU A 27 7.25 7.56 12.76
CA LEU A 27 7.51 6.43 13.66
C LEU A 27 8.77 5.68 13.24
N ILE A 28 9.85 5.76 14.02
CA ILE A 28 11.15 5.11 13.73
C ILE A 28 11.38 3.83 14.54
N SER A 29 10.59 3.61 15.60
CA SER A 29 10.60 2.35 16.34
C SER A 29 9.25 2.07 16.98
N PHE A 30 8.79 0.83 16.93
CA PHE A 30 7.63 0.35 17.70
C PHE A 30 7.99 -0.96 18.39
N ASN A 31 7.92 -0.99 19.72
CA ASN A 31 8.32 -2.14 20.54
C ASN A 31 9.74 -2.67 20.22
N GLY A 32 10.68 -1.75 19.95
CA GLY A 32 12.06 -2.08 19.58
C GLY A 32 12.26 -2.46 18.11
N GLN A 33 11.19 -2.59 17.33
CA GLN A 33 11.25 -2.85 15.89
C GLN A 33 11.50 -1.56 15.12
N ALA A 34 12.64 -1.47 14.47
CA ALA A 34 13.05 -0.28 13.73
C ALA A 34 12.27 -0.10 12.42
N LEU A 35 12.01 1.15 12.07
CA LEU A 35 11.49 1.57 10.78
C LEU A 35 12.42 2.63 10.20
N THR A 36 12.63 2.58 8.89
CA THR A 36 13.49 3.52 8.18
C THR A 36 12.75 4.18 7.03
N TYR A 37 13.22 5.36 6.64
CA TYR A 37 12.56 6.22 5.67
C TYR A 37 13.62 6.85 4.76
N ASP A 38 13.24 7.16 3.53
CA ASP A 38 14.04 8.04 2.67
C ASP A 38 13.82 9.51 3.03
N ALA A 39 14.46 10.41 2.28
CA ALA A 39 14.38 11.86 2.51
C ALA A 39 12.97 12.45 2.22
N ASN A 40 12.19 11.80 1.35
CA ASN A 40 10.82 12.20 1.03
C ASN A 40 9.81 11.66 2.07
N GLY A 41 10.27 10.80 2.97
CA GLY A 41 9.46 10.20 4.01
C GLY A 41 8.74 8.93 3.60
N ASN A 42 9.16 8.31 2.50
CA ASN A 42 8.69 6.98 2.13
C ASN A 42 9.38 5.94 3.01
N ARG A 43 8.61 5.01 3.58
CA ARG A 43 9.18 3.94 4.42
C ARG A 43 10.04 3.02 3.56
N LEU A 44 11.30 2.81 3.91
CA LEU A 44 12.22 1.89 3.24
C LEU A 44 12.20 0.49 3.85
N SER A 45 11.93 0.39 5.15
CA SER A 45 11.90 -0.90 5.86
C SER A 45 11.08 -0.84 7.14
N ASP A 46 10.55 -1.99 7.52
CA ASP A 46 10.12 -2.33 8.89
C ASP A 46 10.66 -3.71 9.30
N GLU A 47 10.12 -4.29 10.38
CA GLU A 47 10.48 -5.63 10.87
C GLU A 47 10.30 -6.73 9.82
N LYS A 48 9.31 -6.61 8.93
CA LYS A 48 8.85 -7.70 8.05
C LYS A 48 9.27 -7.49 6.61
N TYR A 49 9.34 -6.24 6.17
CA TYR A 49 9.45 -5.91 4.75
C TYR A 49 10.47 -4.80 4.48
N ASN A 50 11.05 -4.87 3.29
CA ASN A 50 11.69 -3.76 2.60
C ASN A 50 10.74 -3.25 1.50
N TYR A 51 10.76 -1.95 1.27
CA TYR A 51 9.87 -1.27 0.32
C TYR A 51 10.69 -0.52 -0.71
N ALA A 52 10.25 -0.55 -1.96
CA ALA A 52 10.86 0.15 -3.07
C ALA A 52 9.86 1.16 -3.65
N TRP A 53 10.35 2.36 -3.92
CA TRP A 53 9.58 3.50 -4.41
C TRP A 53 10.18 3.99 -5.73
N ASP A 54 9.34 4.48 -6.63
CA ASP A 54 9.81 5.18 -7.83
C ASP A 54 10.07 6.66 -7.55
N GLN A 55 10.49 7.39 -8.59
CA GLN A 55 10.85 8.82 -8.49
C GLN A 55 9.65 9.74 -8.19
N ALA A 56 8.42 9.23 -8.32
CA ALA A 56 7.19 9.97 -8.03
C ALA A 56 6.61 9.57 -6.66
N ASP A 57 7.43 8.98 -5.78
CA ASP A 57 7.05 8.52 -4.44
C ASP A 57 5.94 7.46 -4.46
N ARG A 58 5.91 6.61 -5.49
CA ARG A 58 4.91 5.52 -5.62
C ARG A 58 5.53 4.18 -5.27
N LEU A 59 4.83 3.40 -4.45
CA LEU A 59 5.30 2.08 -4.01
C LEU A 59 5.32 1.11 -5.21
N VAL A 60 6.50 0.67 -5.64
CA VAL A 60 6.66 -0.25 -6.78
C VAL A 60 7.00 -1.68 -6.37
N GLY A 61 7.48 -1.89 -5.13
CA GLY A 61 7.90 -3.22 -4.68
C GLY A 61 7.84 -3.42 -3.17
N VAL A 62 7.47 -4.64 -2.76
CA VAL A 62 7.55 -5.10 -1.36
C VAL A 62 8.28 -6.44 -1.32
N THR A 63 9.35 -6.50 -0.53
CA THR A 63 10.22 -7.67 -0.38
C THR A 63 10.25 -8.08 1.08
N LYS A 64 10.10 -9.37 1.37
CA LYS A 64 10.25 -9.87 2.75
C LYS A 64 11.69 -9.71 3.23
N LYS A 65 11.87 -9.45 4.52
CA LYS A 65 13.21 -9.49 5.13
C LYS A 65 13.86 -10.85 4.88
N GLY A 66 15.12 -10.84 4.44
CA GLY A 66 15.88 -12.05 4.09
C GLY A 66 15.65 -12.56 2.66
N GLU A 67 14.70 -11.99 1.91
CA GLU A 67 14.50 -12.28 0.49
C GLU A 67 15.10 -11.17 -0.37
N ASN A 68 15.46 -11.50 -1.61
CA ASN A 68 16.08 -10.57 -2.57
C ASN A 68 15.13 -10.14 -3.69
N GLN A 69 13.92 -10.72 -3.76
CA GLN A 69 12.97 -10.47 -4.82
C GLN A 69 11.63 -10.03 -4.25
N PRO A 70 10.96 -9.03 -4.85
CA PRO A 70 9.68 -8.58 -4.36
C PRO A 70 8.61 -9.64 -4.60
N PHE A 71 7.83 -9.95 -3.57
CA PHE A 71 6.65 -10.79 -3.68
C PHE A 71 5.41 -9.99 -4.08
N VAL A 72 5.48 -8.66 -3.95
CA VAL A 72 4.49 -7.71 -4.46
C VAL A 72 5.16 -6.66 -5.35
N THR A 73 4.62 -6.44 -6.54
CA THR A 73 4.99 -5.29 -7.38
C THR A 73 3.77 -4.54 -7.89
N TYR A 74 3.95 -3.26 -8.20
CA TYR A 74 2.91 -2.38 -8.71
C TYR A 74 3.42 -1.59 -9.91
N THR A 75 2.51 -1.26 -10.83
CA THR A 75 2.74 -0.31 -11.91
C THR A 75 1.66 0.75 -11.91
N TYR A 76 1.96 1.90 -12.52
CA TYR A 76 1.13 3.09 -12.47
C TYR A 76 1.13 3.80 -13.81
N ASP A 77 0.05 4.52 -14.09
CA ASP A 77 -0.01 5.48 -15.19
C ASP A 77 0.56 6.85 -14.77
N GLU A 78 0.47 7.81 -15.67
CA GLU A 78 0.89 9.21 -15.48
C GLU A 78 0.07 9.95 -14.42
N ASP A 79 -1.20 9.56 -14.22
CA ASP A 79 -2.13 10.18 -13.26
C ASP A 79 -2.04 9.55 -11.87
N ASN A 80 -0.99 8.77 -11.61
CA ASN A 80 -0.74 8.10 -10.33
C ASN A 80 -1.81 7.04 -9.97
N ARG A 81 -2.54 6.53 -10.96
CA ARG A 81 -3.47 5.41 -10.81
C ARG A 81 -2.71 4.11 -11.03
N ARG A 82 -3.07 3.08 -10.26
CA ARG A 82 -2.38 1.78 -10.32
C ARG A 82 -2.88 1.00 -11.52
N LEU A 83 -2.02 0.72 -12.49
CA LEU A 83 -2.36 -0.09 -13.67
C LEU A 83 -2.36 -1.58 -13.39
N SER A 84 -1.38 -2.07 -12.60
CA SER A 84 -1.33 -3.49 -12.24
C SER A 84 -0.71 -3.73 -10.87
N LYS A 85 -1.07 -4.88 -10.30
CA LYS A 85 -0.52 -5.43 -9.06
C LYS A 85 -0.16 -6.88 -9.31
N LYS A 86 1.06 -7.29 -8.96
CA LYS A 86 1.48 -8.69 -8.94
C LYS A 86 1.72 -9.12 -7.51
N VAL A 87 1.06 -10.19 -7.03
CA VAL A 87 1.30 -10.78 -5.70
C VAL A 87 1.59 -12.27 -5.85
N ASN A 88 2.74 -12.74 -5.36
CA ASN A 88 3.13 -14.14 -5.42
C ASN A 88 2.97 -14.73 -6.84
N GLY A 89 3.33 -13.95 -7.88
CA GLY A 89 3.19 -14.35 -9.28
C GLY A 89 1.85 -14.03 -9.94
N GLN A 90 0.77 -13.79 -9.17
CA GLN A 90 -0.57 -13.54 -9.69
C GLN A 90 -0.77 -12.06 -10.02
N ILE A 91 -1.16 -11.75 -11.26
CA ILE A 91 -1.38 -10.38 -11.74
C ILE A 91 -2.85 -10.02 -11.64
N THR A 92 -3.12 -8.82 -11.15
CA THR A 92 -4.39 -8.11 -11.25
C THR A 92 -4.16 -6.81 -11.99
N ASN A 93 -4.86 -6.62 -13.10
CA ASN A 93 -4.87 -5.38 -13.88
C ASN A 93 -6.12 -4.57 -13.53
N TYR A 94 -6.00 -3.25 -13.50
CA TYR A 94 -7.08 -2.32 -13.17
C TYR A 94 -7.50 -1.54 -14.41
N HIS A 95 -8.81 -1.51 -14.66
CA HIS A 95 -9.40 -0.80 -15.80
C HIS A 95 -10.31 0.29 -15.28
N TYR A 96 -10.02 1.54 -15.65
CA TYR A 96 -10.66 2.73 -15.11
C TYR A 96 -11.76 3.25 -16.04
N ASP A 97 -12.69 4.02 -15.47
CA ASP A 97 -13.67 4.79 -16.25
C ASP A 97 -13.02 6.05 -16.83
N GLY A 98 -12.48 5.95 -18.05
CA GLY A 98 -11.77 7.04 -18.70
C GLY A 98 -10.62 7.57 -17.83
N ASP A 99 -10.64 8.88 -17.56
CA ASP A 99 -9.64 9.57 -16.73
C ASP A 99 -10.01 9.61 -15.24
N SER A 100 -11.09 8.92 -14.83
CA SER A 100 -11.51 8.81 -13.43
C SER A 100 -10.55 7.95 -12.59
N ILE A 101 -10.63 8.11 -11.26
CA ILE A 101 -10.03 7.18 -10.29
C ILE A 101 -10.86 5.90 -10.09
N ASP A 102 -12.06 5.83 -10.66
CA ASP A 102 -12.99 4.72 -10.49
C ASP A 102 -12.59 3.51 -11.33
N VAL A 103 -12.28 2.40 -10.64
CA VAL A 103 -11.97 1.12 -11.28
C VAL A 103 -13.26 0.43 -11.66
N LEU A 104 -13.51 0.21 -12.95
CA LEU A 104 -14.64 -0.56 -13.45
C LEU A 104 -14.38 -2.06 -13.36
N TYR A 105 -13.18 -2.51 -13.74
CA TYR A 105 -12.83 -3.93 -13.76
C TYR A 105 -11.46 -4.20 -13.15
N GLU A 106 -11.37 -5.33 -12.45
CA GLU A 106 -10.11 -6.01 -12.20
C GLU A 106 -10.04 -7.27 -13.06
N THR A 107 -8.94 -7.47 -13.79
CA THR A 107 -8.74 -8.69 -14.59
C THR A 107 -7.45 -9.42 -14.23
N ASP A 108 -7.39 -10.72 -14.52
CA ASP A 108 -6.13 -11.46 -14.50
C ASP A 108 -5.24 -11.13 -15.72
N THR A 109 -4.13 -11.85 -15.87
CA THR A 109 -3.21 -11.68 -17.01
C THR A 109 -3.80 -12.09 -18.37
N ASN A 110 -4.88 -12.87 -18.37
CA ASN A 110 -5.56 -13.36 -19.58
C ASN A 110 -6.79 -12.50 -19.93
N GLY A 111 -7.04 -11.43 -19.16
CA GLY A 111 -8.22 -10.57 -19.32
C GLY A 111 -9.50 -11.15 -18.70
N GLN A 112 -9.42 -12.23 -17.91
CA GLN A 112 -10.58 -12.74 -17.19
C GLN A 112 -10.96 -11.76 -16.08
N VAL A 113 -12.22 -11.33 -16.06
CA VAL A 113 -12.76 -10.44 -15.03
C VAL A 113 -12.77 -11.14 -13.67
N LEU A 114 -11.96 -10.63 -12.75
CA LEU A 114 -11.91 -11.01 -11.35
C LEU A 114 -12.98 -10.26 -10.54
N ARG A 115 -13.12 -8.95 -10.81
CA ARG A 115 -14.13 -8.09 -10.19
C ARG A 115 -14.68 -7.06 -11.17
N HIS A 116 -15.96 -6.73 -11.00
CA HIS A 116 -16.64 -5.65 -11.72
C HIS A 116 -17.32 -4.74 -10.70
N TYR A 117 -17.15 -3.44 -10.85
CA TYR A 117 -17.67 -2.43 -9.95
C TYR A 117 -18.72 -1.58 -10.64
N ILE A 118 -19.76 -1.20 -9.90
CA ILE A 118 -20.83 -0.32 -10.36
C ILE A 118 -20.87 0.89 -9.44
N TYR A 119 -20.90 2.07 -10.04
CA TYR A 119 -20.92 3.35 -9.34
C TYR A 119 -22.21 4.11 -9.65
N SER A 120 -22.61 5.00 -8.73
CA SER A 120 -23.61 6.04 -9.02
C SER A 120 -22.97 7.18 -9.79
N ASP A 121 -23.81 8.09 -10.29
CA ASP A 121 -23.35 9.34 -10.94
C ASP A 121 -22.58 10.27 -9.98
N ASP A 122 -22.68 10.04 -8.66
CA ASP A 122 -21.93 10.75 -7.61
C ASP A 122 -20.62 10.03 -7.23
N ASN A 123 -20.15 9.08 -8.05
CA ASN A 123 -18.95 8.25 -7.82
C ASN A 123 -18.99 7.42 -6.53
N ILE A 124 -20.18 7.06 -6.06
CA ILE A 124 -20.35 6.15 -4.92
C ILE A 124 -20.42 4.73 -5.46
N ARG A 125 -19.54 3.83 -5.01
CA ARG A 125 -19.62 2.41 -5.36
C ARG A 125 -20.91 1.81 -4.81
N LEU A 126 -21.80 1.39 -5.70
CA LEU A 126 -23.08 0.76 -5.39
C LEU A 126 -23.02 -0.76 -5.31
N ALA A 127 -22.11 -1.37 -6.06
CA ALA A 127 -21.93 -2.82 -6.04
C ALA A 127 -20.53 -3.23 -6.50
N MET A 128 -20.13 -4.43 -6.06
CA MET A 128 -18.98 -5.18 -6.56
C MET A 128 -19.40 -6.61 -6.83
N LYS A 129 -19.17 -7.08 -8.05
CA LYS A 129 -19.36 -8.47 -8.45
C LYS A 129 -18.01 -9.17 -8.49
N SER A 130 -17.88 -10.26 -7.74
CA SER A 130 -16.71 -11.16 -7.74
C SER A 130 -17.16 -12.58 -8.09
N GLY A 131 -16.91 -12.98 -9.34
CA GLY A 131 -17.47 -14.21 -9.90
C GLY A 131 -19.00 -14.22 -9.87
N LYS A 132 -19.58 -15.15 -9.08
CA LYS A 132 -21.04 -15.29 -8.89
C LYS A 132 -21.58 -14.46 -7.71
N ASN A 133 -20.71 -13.89 -6.89
CA ASN A 133 -21.11 -13.18 -5.69
C ASN A 133 -21.24 -11.68 -5.99
N THR A 134 -22.31 -11.06 -5.52
CA THR A 134 -22.49 -9.61 -5.54
C THR A 134 -22.48 -9.09 -4.12
N VAL A 135 -21.69 -8.04 -3.89
CA VAL A 135 -21.61 -7.29 -2.64
C VAL A 135 -22.13 -5.88 -2.94
N TYR A 136 -23.03 -5.37 -2.10
CA TYR A 136 -23.55 -4.00 -2.18
C TYR A 136 -22.81 -3.15 -1.16
#